data_AF-A0A243W9S7-F1
#
_entry.id   AF-A0A243W9S7-F1
#
_cell.length_a   1.000
_cell.length_b   1.000
_cell.length_c   1.000
_cell.angle_alpha   90.00
_cell.angle_beta   90.00
_cell.angle_gamma   90.00
#
_symmetry.space_group_name_H-M   'P 1'
#
loop_
_entity.id
_entity.type
_entity.pdbx_description
1 polymer ?
#
loop_
_entity_poly.entity_id
_entity_poly.type
_entity_poly.pdbx_seq_one_letter_code
_entity_poly.pdbx_strand_id
1 'polypeptide(L)'
;MPDLLAEITHAARAYYQQLQRISCTEIDFRDWLQALPMVEREQMVADGFAIACTRRAFQRHCLEWRGYLMREFMRTHLSVAAFDLWEAHGEFNGDLST
;
A
#
# COMPACT_ATOMS: atom_id res chain seq x y z
N MET A 1 -3.68 -25.68 10.14
CA MET A 1 -2.90 -24.94 9.13
C MET A 1 -2.75 -23.52 9.65
N PRO A 2 -1.58 -22.87 9.51
CA PRO A 2 -1.50 -21.44 9.78
C PRO A 2 -2.52 -20.72 8.91
N ASP A 3 -3.20 -19.73 9.49
CA ASP A 3 -4.12 -18.88 8.76
C ASP A 3 -3.28 -17.93 7.89
N LEU A 4 -2.98 -18.37 6.67
CA LEU A 4 -2.15 -17.61 5.71
C LEU A 4 -2.74 -16.22 5.45
N LEU A 5 -4.07 -16.10 5.46
CA LEU A 5 -4.75 -14.84 5.25
C LEU A 5 -4.54 -13.89 6.43
N ALA A 6 -4.64 -14.39 7.66
CA ALA A 6 -4.34 -13.61 8.85
C ALA A 6 -2.88 -13.15 8.87
N GLU A 7 -1.95 -14.00 8.44
CA GLU A 7 -0.52 -13.68 8.31
C GLU A 7 -0.29 -12.51 7.32
N ILE A 8 -0.84 -12.62 6.11
CA ILE A 8 -0.73 -11.57 5.08
C ILE A 8 -1.38 -10.26 5.54
N THR A 9 -2.57 -10.33 6.14
CA THR A 9 -3.28 -9.16 6.67
C THR A 9 -2.47 -8.47 7.76
N HIS A 10 -1.87 -9.25 8.66
CA HIS A 10 -1.03 -8.73 9.73
C HIS A 10 0.23 -8.04 9.17
N ALA A 11 0.94 -8.69 8.24
CA ALA A 11 2.13 -8.14 7.60
C ALA A 11 1.80 -6.86 6.80
N ALA A 12 0.69 -6.83 6.08
CA ALA A 12 0.25 -5.64 5.34
C ALA A 12 -0.03 -4.48 6.29
N ARG A 13 -0.71 -4.74 7.40
CA ARG A 13 -0.94 -3.71 8.43
C ARG A 13 0.37 -3.18 8.99
N ALA A 14 1.33 -4.06 9.29
CA ALA A 14 2.66 -3.67 9.79
C ALA A 14 3.43 -2.84 8.75
N TYR A 15 3.34 -3.20 7.47
CA TYR A 15 3.92 -2.43 6.37
C TYR A 15 3.39 -0.99 6.35
N TYR A 16 2.06 -0.80 6.43
CA TYR A 16 1.47 0.54 6.44
C TYR A 16 1.69 1.32 7.73
N GLN A 17 1.94 0.66 8.87
CA GLN A 17 2.31 1.35 10.12
C GLN A 17 3.62 2.14 9.99
N GLN A 18 4.47 1.82 9.01
CA GLN A 18 5.68 2.59 8.70
C GLN A 18 5.37 4.05 8.34
N LEU A 19 4.13 4.36 7.89
CA LEU A 19 3.68 5.74 7.66
C LEU A 19 3.69 6.60 8.91
N GLN A 20 3.67 6.03 10.12
CA GLN A 20 3.83 6.82 11.35
C GLN A 20 5.19 7.51 11.44
N ARG A 21 6.18 7.04 10.66
CA ARG A 21 7.55 7.56 10.63
C ARG A 21 7.80 8.49 9.44
N ILE A 22 6.85 8.62 8.52
CA ILE A 22 7.00 9.42 7.30
C ILE A 22 5.75 10.27 7.07
N SER A 23 5.92 11.55 6.75
CA SER A 23 4.79 12.40 6.41
C SER A 23 4.46 12.25 4.93
N CYS A 24 3.19 11.96 4.62
CA CYS A 24 2.64 12.25 3.30
C CYS A 24 2.67 13.76 3.09
N THR A 25 3.12 14.21 1.93
CA THR A 25 3.18 15.64 1.59
C THR A 25 2.35 15.95 0.35
N GLU A 26 1.99 17.21 0.17
CA GLU A 26 1.33 17.66 -1.06
C GLU A 26 2.22 17.49 -2.30
N ILE A 27 3.55 17.42 -2.13
CA ILE A 27 4.47 17.13 -3.23
C ILE A 27 4.28 15.68 -3.67
N ASP A 28 4.32 14.74 -2.72
CA ASP A 28 4.05 13.32 -3.02
C ASP A 28 2.69 13.15 -3.71
N PHE A 29 1.69 13.91 -3.28
CA PHE A 29 0.35 13.85 -3.87
C PHE A 29 0.34 14.33 -5.32
N ARG A 30 0.96 15.48 -5.63
CA ARG A 30 1.04 15.98 -7.00
C ARG A 30 1.82 15.04 -7.91
N ASP A 31 2.90 14.44 -7.40
CA ASP A 31 3.70 13.48 -8.16
C ASP A 31 2.91 12.19 -8.41
N TRP A 32 2.22 11.67 -7.40
CA TRP A 32 1.34 10.52 -7.53
C TRP A 32 0.23 10.74 -8.56
N LEU A 33 -0.40 11.93 -8.57
CA LEU A 33 -1.43 12.27 -9.55
C LEU A 33 -0.92 12.16 -11.00
N GLN A 34 0.35 12.43 -11.27
CA GLN A 34 0.92 12.31 -12.62
C GLN A 34 1.02 10.85 -13.09
N ALA A 35 1.12 9.90 -12.18
CA ALA A 35 1.17 8.48 -12.48
C ALA A 35 -0.23 7.85 -12.65
N LEU A 36 -1.30 8.53 -12.26
CA LEU A 36 -2.66 8.00 -12.33
C LEU A 36 -3.28 8.16 -13.73
N PRO A 37 -4.15 7.21 -14.14
CA PRO A 37 -5.05 7.37 -15.28
C PRO A 37 -5.90 8.64 -15.16
N MET A 38 -6.28 9.24 -16.29
CA MET A 38 -6.96 10.55 -16.32
C MET A 38 -8.22 10.60 -15.43
N VAL A 39 -9.08 9.58 -15.51
CA VAL A 39 -10.33 9.52 -14.73
C VAL A 39 -10.05 9.44 -13.22
N GLU A 40 -9.11 8.59 -12.81
CA GLU A 40 -8.72 8.48 -11.39
C GLU A 40 -8.03 9.75 -10.88
N ARG A 41 -7.24 10.39 -11.72
CA ARG A 41 -6.58 11.66 -11.42
C ARG A 41 -7.61 12.76 -11.16
N GLU A 42 -8.60 12.93 -12.04
CA GLU A 42 -9.67 13.91 -11.87
C GLU A 42 -10.44 13.67 -10.57
N GLN A 43 -10.77 12.41 -10.27
CA GLN A 43 -11.41 12.05 -9.01
C GLN A 43 -10.54 12.38 -7.80
N MET A 44 -9.25 12.04 -7.82
CA MET A 44 -8.34 12.32 -6.70
C MET A 44 -8.08 13.82 -6.52
N VAL A 45 -8.07 14.60 -7.60
CA VAL A 45 -8.02 16.07 -7.52
C VAL A 45 -9.27 16.63 -6.84
N ALA A 46 -10.46 16.10 -7.18
CA ALA A 46 -11.72 16.50 -6.55
C ALA A 46 -11.81 16.09 -5.07
N ASP A 47 -11.38 14.87 -4.74
CA ASP A 47 -11.32 14.34 -3.37
C ASP A 47 -10.30 15.10 -2.50
N GLY A 48 -9.20 15.55 -3.11
CA GLY A 48 -8.16 16.33 -2.48
C GLY A 48 -7.17 15.53 -1.61
N PHE A 49 -6.14 16.23 -1.14
CA PHE A 49 -4.98 15.64 -0.45
C PHE A 49 -5.35 14.88 0.84
N ALA A 50 -6.27 15.42 1.64
CA ALA A 50 -6.67 14.79 2.91
C ALA A 50 -7.31 13.42 2.68
N ILE A 51 -8.16 13.29 1.65
CA ILE A 51 -8.76 12.00 1.28
C ILE A 51 -7.71 11.08 0.67
N ALA A 52 -6.83 11.59 -0.19
CA ALA A 52 -5.74 10.80 -0.75
C ALA A 52 -4.87 10.14 0.35
N CYS A 53 -4.57 10.85 1.44
CA CYS A 53 -3.81 10.31 2.60
C CYS A 53 -4.45 9.06 3.25
N THR A 54 -5.75 8.83 3.05
CA THR A 54 -6.46 7.64 3.55
C THR A 54 -6.45 6.48 2.56
N ARG A 55 -6.09 6.72 1.29
CA ARG A 55 -6.07 5.70 0.23
C ARG A 55 -4.81 4.85 0.34
N ARG A 56 -4.97 3.52 0.37
CA ARG A 56 -3.87 2.56 0.40
C ARG A 56 -2.89 2.70 -0.76
N ALA A 57 -3.40 3.03 -1.96
CA ALA A 57 -2.57 3.22 -3.14
C ALA A 57 -1.60 4.41 -2.96
N PHE A 58 -2.09 5.55 -2.46
CA PHE A 58 -1.25 6.71 -2.19
C PHE A 58 -0.28 6.47 -1.03
N GLN A 59 -0.77 5.84 0.04
CA GLN A 59 0.04 5.40 1.17
C GLN A 59 1.21 4.50 0.74
N ARG A 60 0.95 3.54 -0.16
CA ARG A 60 1.98 2.66 -0.73
C ARG A 60 2.96 3.46 -1.58
N HIS A 61 2.48 4.37 -2.43
CA HIS A 61 3.34 5.25 -3.22
C HIS A 61 4.31 6.05 -2.34
N CYS A 62 3.83 6.68 -1.26
CA CYS A 62 4.68 7.44 -0.34
C CYS A 62 5.78 6.58 0.31
N LEU A 63 5.44 5.34 0.69
CA LEU A 63 6.38 4.37 1.27
C LEU A 63 7.44 3.93 0.26
N GLU A 64 7.00 3.49 -0.93
CA GLU A 64 7.89 2.98 -1.96
C GLU A 64 8.82 4.07 -2.49
N TRP A 65 8.33 5.31 -2.63
CA TRP A 65 9.16 6.47 -3.00
C TRP A 65 10.31 6.73 -2.01
N ARG A 66 10.11 6.33 -0.75
CA ARG A 66 11.12 6.44 0.33
C ARG A 66 11.92 5.14 0.51
N GLY A 67 11.79 4.18 -0.40
CA GLY A 67 12.52 2.92 -0.38
C GLY A 67 11.91 1.81 0.50
N TYR A 68 10.73 2.03 1.07
CA TYR A 68 10.02 0.99 1.82
C TYR A 68 9.22 0.14 0.83
N LEU A 69 9.85 -0.87 0.21
CA LEU A 69 9.22 -1.68 -0.82
C LEU A 69 8.32 -2.76 -0.22
N MET A 70 7.03 -2.78 -0.58
CA MET A 70 6.05 -3.73 -0.03
C MET A 70 6.45 -5.19 -0.29
N ARG A 71 6.90 -5.49 -1.50
CA ARG A 71 7.30 -6.84 -1.89
C ARG A 71 8.50 -7.35 -1.08
N GLU A 72 9.49 -6.50 -0.83
CA GLU A 72 10.65 -6.86 -0.01
C GLU A 72 10.27 -7.05 1.46
N PHE A 73 9.40 -6.17 1.97
CA PHE A 73 8.84 -6.28 3.31
C PHE A 73 8.09 -7.60 3.48
N MET A 74 7.15 -7.90 2.57
CA MET A 74 6.35 -9.12 2.60
C MET A 74 7.21 -10.38 2.53
N ARG A 75 8.19 -10.43 1.61
CA ARG A 75 9.11 -11.57 1.49
C ARG A 75 9.90 -11.86 2.77
N THR A 76 10.14 -10.84 3.59
CA THR A 76 10.88 -10.97 4.86
C THR A 76 9.96 -11.38 6.03
N HIS A 77 8.68 -11.02 5.97
CA HIS A 77 7.73 -11.18 7.08
C HIS A 77 6.73 -12.32 6.90
N LEU A 78 6.60 -12.85 5.68
CA LEU A 78 5.70 -13.95 5.36
C LEU A 78 6.46 -15.27 5.26
N SER A 79 5.79 -16.34 5.68
CA SER A 79 6.11 -17.70 5.29
C SER A 79 6.02 -17.84 3.77
N VAL A 80 6.76 -18.80 3.19
CA VAL A 80 6.79 -19.02 1.73
C VAL A 80 5.37 -19.23 1.18
N ALA A 81 4.55 -20.04 1.85
CA ALA A 81 3.18 -20.31 1.43
C ALA A 81 2.29 -19.04 1.46
N ALA A 82 2.46 -18.17 2.45
CA ALA A 82 1.72 -16.91 2.53
C ALA A 82 2.19 -15.89 1.48
N PHE A 83 3.50 -15.84 1.20
CA PHE A 83 4.06 -14.99 0.15
C PHE A 83 3.58 -15.41 -1.24
N ASP A 84 3.64 -16.70 -1.55
CA ASP A 84 3.16 -17.24 -2.84
C ASP A 84 1.67 -16.95 -3.04
N LEU A 85 0.85 -17.11 -1.99
CA LEU A 85 -0.56 -16.76 -2.03
C LEU A 85 -0.77 -15.26 -2.25
N TRP A 86 -0.05 -14.40 -1.54
CA TRP A 86 -0.15 -12.95 -1.71
C TRP A 86 0.25 -12.49 -3.12
N GLU A 87 1.33 -13.04 -3.68
CA GLU A 87 1.79 -12.74 -5.04
C GLU A 87 0.77 -13.20 -6.09
N ALA A 88 0.24 -14.42 -5.96
CA ALA A 88 -0.77 -14.96 -6.88
C ALA A 88 -2.07 -14.13 -6.91
N HIS A 89 -2.37 -13.40 -5.83
CA HIS A 89 -3.53 -12.53 -5.71
C HIS A 89 -3.23 -11.04 -6.02
N GLY A 90 -2.09 -10.75 -6.67
CA GLY A 90 -1.80 -9.44 -7.24
C GLY A 90 -1.21 -8.42 -6.26
N GLU A 91 -0.49 -8.87 -5.23
CA GLU A 91 0.20 -8.00 -4.27
C GLU A 91 -0.72 -6.95 -3.61
N PHE A 92 -1.91 -7.37 -3.23
CA PHE A 92 -2.94 -6.47 -2.72
C PHE A 92 -2.47 -5.71 -1.48
N ASN A 93 -3.05 -4.52 -1.30
CA ASN A 93 -2.69 -3.52 -0.28
C ASN A 93 -3.20 -3.87 1.14
N GLY A 94 -3.35 -5.15 1.47
CA GLY A 94 -3.80 -5.61 2.79
C GLY A 94 -5.30 -5.56 3.08
N ASP A 95 -6.13 -5.03 2.18
CA ASP A 95 -7.59 -5.11 2.30
C ASP A 95 -8.08 -6.44 1.71
N LEU A 96 -7.97 -7.51 2.51
CA LEU A 96 -8.78 -8.73 2.35
C LEU A 96 -9.84 -8.83 3.44
N SER A 97 -10.31 -7.69 3.94
CA SER A 97 -11.59 -7.66 4.65
C SER A 97 -12.67 -8.04 3.65
N THR A 98 -13.11 -9.30 3.76
CA THR A 98 -14.40 -9.83 3.29
C THR A 98 -15.53 -8.82 3.43
#